data_AF-A0A016WCZ5-F1
#
_entry.id   AF-A0A016WCZ5-F1
#
_cell.length_a   1.000
_cell.length_b   1.000
_cell.length_c   1.000
_cell.angle_alpha   90.00
_cell.angle_beta   90.00
_cell.angle_gamma   90.00
#
_symmetry.space_group_name_H-M   'P 1'
#
loop_
_entity.id
_entity.type
_entity.pdbx_description
1 polymer ?
#
loop_
_entity_poly.entity_id
_entity_poly.type
_entity_poly.pdbx_seq_one_letter_code
_entity_poly.pdbx_strand_id
1 'polypeptide(L)'
;MVKRSCLLCRKHMDERLLCCTTIKSHHTVVLLSSLVLFNVIDLEEARRCYETCVRMRQRFCSVHYIEAAKFITSEMTYLGIGFATYLDQPRGIVVSYVNEKDIPPHVVDSVHVNAVKLDEELVVSRRRICEFLNYCLIRFDADLLRPSIPADSIQKSADPPGKTESDTGDVKPPVSASGTSVLQSIMVKSDLSANEVCPDSAAICASIKTENDTSDVKPSALPSRTSNIPDATGVKSDDSAEDVSVDPDVEDQRATDPALLKKVFSVSGERLLSLFRFCPECGTEISRKRSAVLSESGPSPVVHFVCKNCQGKQSWYGM
;
A
#
# COMPACT_ATOMS: atom_id res chain seq x y z
N MET A 1 7.71 22.37 8.91
CA MET A 1 7.67 20.92 8.56
C MET A 1 8.90 20.25 9.14
N VAL A 2 8.72 19.18 9.91
CA VAL A 2 9.83 18.42 10.48
C VAL A 2 10.35 17.46 9.41
N LYS A 3 11.63 17.57 9.06
CA LYS A 3 12.27 16.62 8.14
C LYS A 3 12.98 15.53 8.93
N ARG A 4 12.88 14.29 8.47
CA ARG A 4 13.55 13.13 9.07
C ARG A 4 14.22 12.32 7.97
N SER A 5 15.25 11.54 8.33
CA SER A 5 15.98 10.70 7.38
C SER A 5 15.38 9.30 7.27
N CYS A 6 15.43 8.73 6.06
CA CYS A 6 15.17 7.32 5.83
C CYS A 6 16.37 6.47 6.28
N LEU A 7 16.13 5.31 6.92
CA LEU A 7 17.17 4.40 7.36
C LEU A 7 18.02 3.84 6.21
N LEU A 8 17.40 3.44 5.09
CA LEU A 8 18.09 2.85 3.94
C LEU A 8 18.84 3.90 3.12
N CYS A 9 18.12 4.84 2.51
CA CYS A 9 18.74 5.78 1.55
C CYS A 9 19.33 7.04 2.19
N ARG A 10 19.17 7.24 3.51
CA ARG A 10 19.65 8.41 4.28
C ARG A 10 19.13 9.78 3.81
N LYS A 11 18.25 9.82 2.80
CA LYS A 11 17.62 11.06 2.32
C LYS A 11 16.68 11.64 3.38
N HIS A 12 16.72 12.96 3.52
CA HIS A 12 15.83 13.70 4.40
C HIS A 12 14.56 14.06 3.66
N MET A 13 13.41 13.64 4.19
CA MET A 13 12.11 13.91 3.58
C MET A 13 11.13 14.43 4.63
N ASP A 14 9.99 14.95 4.16
CA ASP A 14 8.88 15.27 5.05
C ASP A 14 8.45 14.00 5.80
N GLU A 15 8.20 14.13 7.09
CA GLU A 15 7.77 13.02 7.95
C GLU A 15 6.52 12.29 7.41
N ARG A 16 5.64 12.99 6.68
CA ARG A 16 4.45 12.40 6.02
C ARG A 16 4.80 11.37 4.94
N LEU A 17 5.97 11.52 4.31
CA LEU A 17 6.45 10.63 3.25
C LEU A 17 7.27 9.45 3.80
N LEU A 18 7.41 9.37 5.13
CA LEU A 18 8.07 8.28 5.80
C LEU A 18 7.04 7.30 6.38
N CYS A 19 7.38 6.03 6.32
CA CYS A 19 6.68 4.94 6.96
C CYS A 19 7.47 4.55 8.22
N CYS A 20 6.82 4.67 9.37
CA CYS A 20 7.39 4.22 10.63
C CYS A 20 7.21 2.70 10.77
N THR A 21 8.29 2.00 11.12
CA THR A 21 8.22 0.57 11.43
C THR A 21 7.74 0.35 12.85
N THR A 22 7.08 -0.79 13.05
CA THR A 22 6.93 -1.38 14.38
C THR A 22 8.13 -2.24 14.72
N ILE A 23 8.39 -2.39 16.01
CA ILE A 23 9.38 -3.35 16.51
C ILE A 23 8.93 -4.75 16.08
N LYS A 24 9.84 -5.54 15.50
CA LYS A 24 9.57 -6.87 14.95
C LYS A 24 8.43 -6.88 13.92
N SER A 25 8.30 -5.81 13.14
CA SER A 25 7.28 -5.74 12.09
C SER A 25 7.54 -6.77 10.99
N HIS A 26 6.55 -7.62 10.70
CA HIS A 26 6.59 -8.48 9.52
C HIS A 26 6.67 -7.67 8.21
N HIS A 27 6.14 -6.43 8.20
CA HIS A 27 6.25 -5.56 7.02
C HIS A 27 7.69 -5.17 6.75
N THR A 28 8.50 -4.94 7.80
CA THR A 28 9.94 -4.65 7.64
C THR A 28 10.67 -5.85 7.06
N VAL A 29 10.32 -7.06 7.49
CA VAL A 29 10.92 -8.29 6.97
C VAL A 29 10.58 -8.45 5.48
N VAL A 30 9.30 -8.35 5.11
CA VAL A 30 8.88 -8.45 3.70
C VAL A 30 9.52 -7.34 2.86
N LEU A 31 9.56 -6.10 3.36
CA LEU A 31 10.24 -4.96 2.71
C LEU A 31 11.70 -5.28 2.41
N LEU A 32 12.50 -5.59 3.44
CA LEU A 32 13.94 -5.80 3.29
C LEU A 32 14.25 -7.04 2.45
N SER A 33 13.56 -8.15 2.70
CA SER A 33 13.73 -9.39 1.92
C SER A 33 13.40 -9.20 0.44
N SER A 34 12.40 -8.37 0.12
CA SER A 34 12.06 -8.05 -1.27
C SER A 34 13.10 -7.14 -1.90
N LEU A 35 13.60 -6.12 -1.20
CA LEU A 35 14.67 -5.26 -1.74
C LEU A 35 15.98 -6.02 -1.99
N VAL A 36 16.30 -7.02 -1.15
CA VAL A 36 17.42 -7.93 -1.37
C VAL A 36 17.16 -8.83 -2.58
N LEU A 37 15.96 -9.40 -2.70
CA LEU A 37 15.61 -10.31 -3.80
C LEU A 37 15.81 -9.64 -5.18
N PHE A 38 15.53 -8.34 -5.26
CA PHE A 38 15.67 -7.55 -6.49
C PHE A 38 16.96 -6.72 -6.55
N ASN A 39 17.96 -7.05 -5.72
CA ASN A 39 19.29 -6.43 -5.69
C ASN A 39 19.29 -4.90 -5.53
N VAL A 40 18.25 -4.31 -4.92
CA VAL A 40 18.23 -2.88 -4.60
C VAL A 40 19.14 -2.56 -3.42
N ILE A 41 19.22 -3.49 -2.47
CA ILE A 41 20.14 -3.44 -1.33
C ILE A 41 20.84 -4.80 -1.21
N ASP A 42 22.07 -4.78 -0.70
CA ASP A 42 22.77 -6.02 -0.37
C ASP A 42 22.26 -6.63 0.95
N LEU A 43 22.58 -7.91 1.15
CA LEU A 43 22.13 -8.68 2.31
C LEU A 43 22.68 -8.12 3.64
N GLU A 44 23.89 -7.57 3.66
CA GLU A 44 24.52 -7.06 4.87
C GLU A 44 23.92 -5.73 5.32
N GLU A 45 23.60 -4.83 4.38
CA GLU A 45 22.84 -3.61 4.66
C GLU A 45 21.42 -3.94 5.12
N ALA A 46 20.76 -4.91 4.48
CA ALA A 46 19.44 -5.38 4.90
C ALA A 46 19.46 -5.95 6.33
N ARG A 47 20.45 -6.79 6.66
CA ARG A 47 20.64 -7.35 8.01
C ARG A 47 20.83 -6.25 9.05
N ARG A 48 21.76 -5.31 8.81
CA ARG A 48 21.99 -4.16 9.70
C ARG A 48 20.74 -3.32 9.91
N CYS A 49 19.97 -3.10 8.85
CA CYS A 49 18.69 -2.38 8.94
C CYS A 49 17.66 -3.14 9.77
N TYR A 50 17.54 -4.46 9.58
CA TYR A 50 16.64 -5.31 10.35
C TYR A 50 16.98 -5.29 11.85
N GLU A 51 18.24 -5.52 12.21
CA GLU A 51 18.71 -5.49 13.61
C GLU A 51 18.41 -4.14 14.29
N THR A 52 18.61 -3.05 13.54
CA THR A 52 18.30 -1.70 14.01
C THR A 52 16.80 -1.52 14.24
N CYS A 53 15.95 -2.08 13.37
CA CYS A 53 14.49 -2.04 13.49
C CYS A 53 13.94 -2.91 14.63
N VAL A 54 14.64 -3.99 15.00
CA VAL A 54 14.28 -4.82 16.15
C VAL A 54 14.53 -4.07 17.46
N ARG A 55 15.58 -3.26 17.53
CA ARG A 55 15.94 -2.50 18.74
C ARG A 55 15.08 -1.26 18.95
N MET A 56 14.80 -0.53 17.87
CA MET A 56 14.02 0.70 17.95
C MET A 56 13.24 0.93 16.66
N ARG A 57 12.20 1.75 16.75
CA ARG A 57 11.40 2.11 15.58
C ARG A 57 12.22 2.92 14.60
N GLN A 58 12.10 2.57 13.33
CA GLN A 58 12.83 3.21 12.25
C GLN A 58 11.87 3.79 11.22
N ARG A 59 12.42 4.62 10.33
CA ARG A 59 11.67 5.29 9.28
C ARG A 59 12.23 4.90 7.92
N PHE A 60 11.34 4.51 7.02
CA PHE A 60 11.68 4.23 5.62
C PHE A 60 10.89 5.17 4.73
N CYS A 61 11.45 5.64 3.63
CA CYS A 61 10.66 6.42 2.67
C CYS A 61 9.60 5.55 1.99
N SER A 62 8.52 6.20 1.57
CA SER A 62 7.47 5.59 0.74
C SER A 62 8.04 4.92 -0.51
N VAL A 63 9.10 5.48 -1.10
CA VAL A 63 9.76 4.95 -2.30
C VAL A 63 10.19 3.49 -2.10
N HIS A 64 10.87 3.15 -1.01
CA HIS A 64 11.30 1.75 -0.79
C HIS A 64 10.12 0.80 -0.57
N TYR A 65 9.04 1.27 0.07
CA TYR A 65 7.82 0.48 0.20
C TYR A 65 7.18 0.22 -1.16
N ILE A 66 7.10 1.27 -1.99
CA ILE A 66 6.57 1.19 -3.36
C ILE A 66 7.44 0.26 -4.21
N GLU A 67 8.77 0.37 -4.17
CA GLU A 67 9.69 -0.49 -4.91
C GLU A 67 9.53 -1.96 -4.50
N ALA A 68 9.56 -2.27 -3.21
CA ALA A 68 9.35 -3.63 -2.72
C ALA A 68 7.99 -4.20 -3.14
N ALA A 69 6.93 -3.41 -3.02
CA ALA A 69 5.60 -3.82 -3.47
C ALA A 69 5.55 -4.03 -4.99
N LYS A 70 6.08 -3.09 -5.79
CA LYS A 70 6.18 -3.20 -7.26
C LYS A 70 6.87 -4.48 -7.70
N PHE A 71 7.93 -4.87 -7.02
CA PHE A 71 8.66 -6.09 -7.38
C PHE A 71 7.81 -7.34 -7.16
N ILE A 72 7.18 -7.45 -5.99
CA ILE A 72 6.26 -8.55 -5.69
C ILE A 72 5.12 -8.59 -6.71
N THR A 73 4.53 -7.43 -7.02
CA THR A 73 3.39 -7.34 -7.94
C THR A 73 3.79 -7.56 -9.40
N SER A 74 5.05 -7.31 -9.76
CA SER A 74 5.60 -7.68 -11.07
C SER A 74 5.63 -9.18 -11.26
N GLU A 75 6.10 -9.93 -10.27
CA GLU A 75 6.08 -11.41 -10.29
C GLU A 75 4.64 -11.95 -10.35
N MET A 76 3.72 -11.34 -9.60
CA MET A 76 2.30 -11.68 -9.69
C MET A 76 1.73 -11.42 -11.09
N THR A 77 2.02 -10.24 -11.65
CA THR A 77 1.53 -9.83 -12.98
C THR A 77 2.10 -10.70 -14.09
N TYR A 78 3.35 -11.16 -13.96
CA TYR A 78 3.97 -12.11 -14.89
C TYR A 78 3.17 -13.43 -14.99
N LEU A 79 2.51 -13.84 -13.90
CA LEU A 79 1.60 -14.98 -13.88
C LEU A 79 0.14 -14.65 -14.25
N GLY A 80 -0.12 -13.42 -14.71
CA GLY A 80 -1.48 -12.94 -15.02
C GLY A 80 -2.32 -12.68 -13.78
N ILE A 81 -1.72 -12.57 -12.60
CA ILE A 81 -2.41 -12.31 -11.33
C ILE A 81 -2.38 -10.81 -11.04
N GLY A 82 -3.55 -10.18 -11.08
CA GLY A 82 -3.74 -8.76 -10.76
C GLY A 82 -4.31 -8.53 -9.36
N PHE A 83 -4.61 -7.26 -9.07
CA PHE A 83 -5.36 -6.88 -7.87
C PHE A 83 -6.85 -7.16 -8.06
N ALA A 84 -7.48 -7.67 -7.01
CA ALA A 84 -8.93 -7.67 -6.91
C ALA A 84 -9.43 -6.26 -6.60
N THR A 85 -10.65 -5.93 -7.04
CA THR A 85 -11.26 -4.63 -6.77
C THR A 85 -12.68 -4.81 -6.23
N TYR A 86 -13.11 -3.89 -5.36
CA TYR A 86 -14.51 -3.77 -4.96
C TYR A 86 -14.90 -2.29 -4.86
N LEU A 87 -16.20 -2.02 -4.99
CA LEU A 87 -16.75 -0.68 -4.80
C LEU A 87 -17.14 -0.52 -3.32
N ASP A 88 -16.48 0.40 -2.62
CA ASP A 88 -16.89 0.81 -1.28
C ASP A 88 -18.11 1.74 -1.40
N GLN A 89 -19.30 1.14 -1.48
CA GLN A 89 -20.57 1.84 -1.77
C GLN A 89 -20.82 3.10 -0.91
N PRO A 90 -20.56 3.11 0.42
CA PRO A 90 -20.69 4.32 1.23
C PRO A 90 -19.82 5.50 0.79
N ARG A 91 -18.70 5.23 0.10
CA ARG A 91 -17.74 6.25 -0.34
C ARG A 91 -17.71 6.44 -1.85
N GLY A 92 -18.27 5.51 -2.62
CA GLY A 92 -18.17 5.49 -4.07
C GLY A 92 -16.75 5.29 -4.60
N ILE A 93 -15.85 4.74 -3.77
CA ILE A 93 -14.43 4.58 -4.11
C ILE A 93 -14.18 3.13 -4.52
N VAL A 94 -13.47 2.95 -5.63
CA VAL A 94 -12.94 1.63 -6.04
C VAL A 94 -11.70 1.34 -5.20
N VAL A 95 -11.76 0.27 -4.42
CA VAL A 95 -10.65 -0.17 -3.57
C VAL A 95 -9.99 -1.38 -4.18
N SER A 96 -8.68 -1.28 -4.41
CA SER A 96 -7.84 -2.40 -4.87
C SER A 96 -7.25 -3.15 -3.68
N TYR A 97 -7.21 -4.47 -3.75
CA TYR A 97 -6.64 -5.33 -2.72
C TYR A 97 -6.10 -6.63 -3.31
N VAL A 98 -5.29 -7.34 -2.53
CA VAL A 98 -4.74 -8.66 -2.87
C VAL A 98 -5.37 -9.71 -1.97
N ASN A 99 -5.86 -10.81 -2.52
CA ASN A 99 -6.27 -11.96 -1.71
C ASN A 99 -5.05 -12.81 -1.36
N GLU A 100 -5.06 -13.40 -0.17
CA GLU A 100 -3.98 -14.29 0.25
C GLU A 100 -3.77 -15.44 -0.73
N LYS A 101 -4.85 -16.07 -1.22
CA LYS A 101 -4.76 -17.19 -2.18
C LYS A 101 -4.07 -16.83 -3.50
N ASP A 102 -4.09 -15.56 -3.89
CA ASP A 102 -3.55 -15.07 -5.16
C ASP A 102 -2.03 -14.85 -5.10
N ILE A 103 -1.41 -14.88 -3.90
CA ILE A 103 0.04 -14.77 -3.77
C ILE A 103 0.71 -16.08 -4.26
N PRO A 104 1.59 -16.01 -5.28
CA PRO A 104 2.27 -17.19 -5.81
C PRO A 104 3.20 -17.85 -4.79
N PRO A 105 3.26 -19.20 -4.72
CA PRO A 105 4.17 -19.91 -3.80
C PRO A 105 5.64 -19.52 -3.97
N HIS A 106 6.14 -19.42 -5.21
CA HIS A 106 7.54 -19.10 -5.48
C HIS A 106 7.96 -17.71 -4.98
N VAL A 107 7.04 -16.74 -4.95
CA VAL A 107 7.27 -15.42 -4.34
C VAL A 107 7.43 -15.56 -2.83
N VAL A 108 6.56 -16.34 -2.19
CA VAL A 108 6.66 -16.63 -0.75
C VAL A 108 8.01 -17.27 -0.43
N ASP A 109 8.38 -18.30 -1.18
CA ASP A 109 9.64 -19.03 -0.97
C ASP A 109 10.85 -18.12 -1.16
N SER A 110 10.87 -17.29 -2.20
CA SER A 110 11.98 -16.37 -2.50
C SER A 110 12.15 -15.30 -1.42
N VAL A 111 11.04 -14.69 -0.98
CA VAL A 111 11.06 -13.70 0.11
C VAL A 111 11.43 -14.37 1.45
N HIS A 112 10.94 -15.59 1.70
CA HIS A 112 11.24 -16.35 2.90
C HIS A 112 12.72 -16.74 2.98
N VAL A 113 13.32 -17.24 1.89
CA VAL A 113 14.75 -17.56 1.82
C VAL A 113 15.61 -16.36 2.22
N ASN A 114 15.27 -15.15 1.75
CA ASN A 114 15.99 -13.95 2.16
C ASN A 114 15.69 -13.55 3.60
N ALA A 115 14.47 -13.76 4.10
CA ALA A 115 14.15 -13.49 5.51
C ALA A 115 14.97 -14.35 6.47
N VAL A 116 15.09 -15.66 6.21
CA VAL A 116 15.92 -16.58 7.01
C VAL A 116 17.39 -16.15 7.00
N LYS A 117 17.88 -15.60 5.88
CA LYS A 117 19.24 -15.03 5.83
C LYS A 117 19.40 -13.80 6.72
N LEU A 118 18.35 -12.98 6.92
CA LEU A 118 18.41 -11.83 7.83
C LEU A 118 18.46 -12.29 9.28
N ASP A 119 17.63 -13.27 9.64
CA ASP A 119 17.51 -13.86 10.97
C ASP A 119 16.82 -15.23 10.83
N GLU A 120 17.46 -16.28 11.33
CA GLU A 120 17.05 -17.68 11.14
C GLU A 120 15.66 -17.97 11.75
N GLU A 121 15.22 -17.19 12.74
CA GLU A 121 13.91 -17.35 13.39
C GLU A 121 12.76 -16.73 12.57
N LEU A 122 13.06 -16.01 11.48
CA LEU A 122 12.05 -15.32 10.69
C LEU A 122 11.25 -16.25 9.79
N VAL A 123 9.93 -16.26 10.01
CA VAL A 123 8.96 -16.95 9.17
C VAL A 123 8.16 -15.95 8.34
N VAL A 124 8.24 -16.08 7.02
CA VAL A 124 7.41 -15.31 6.08
C VAL A 124 6.36 -16.25 5.51
N SER A 125 5.10 -15.97 5.80
CA SER A 125 3.97 -16.70 5.24
C SER A 125 3.29 -15.90 4.12
N ARG A 126 2.49 -16.59 3.33
CA ARG A 126 1.65 -16.00 2.29
C ARG A 126 0.81 -14.83 2.81
N ARG A 127 0.20 -15.02 3.99
CA ARG A 127 -0.53 -13.98 4.73
C ARG A 127 0.29 -12.72 4.98
N ARG A 128 1.57 -12.83 5.37
CA ARG A 128 2.41 -11.65 5.66
C ARG A 128 2.71 -10.83 4.43
N ILE A 129 2.92 -11.48 3.28
CA ILE A 129 3.11 -10.80 2.01
C ILE A 129 1.81 -10.10 1.58
N CYS A 130 0.67 -10.79 1.71
CA CYS A 130 -0.65 -10.22 1.46
C CYS A 130 -0.94 -8.98 2.33
N GLU A 131 -0.68 -9.07 3.64
CA GLU A 131 -0.81 -7.94 4.59
C GLU A 131 0.09 -6.75 4.19
N PHE A 132 1.33 -7.03 3.78
CA PHE A 132 2.27 -6.00 3.31
C PHE A 132 1.79 -5.30 2.03
N LEU A 133 1.34 -6.05 1.03
CA LEU A 133 0.82 -5.49 -0.22
C LEU A 133 -0.43 -4.65 0.00
N ASN A 134 -1.38 -5.16 0.81
CA ASN A 134 -2.58 -4.42 1.15
C ASN A 134 -2.27 -3.15 1.97
N TYR A 135 -1.26 -3.19 2.84
CA TYR A 135 -0.76 -1.98 3.49
C TYR A 135 -0.25 -0.96 2.47
N CYS A 136 0.48 -1.40 1.45
CA CYS A 136 0.97 -0.52 0.39
C CYS A 136 -0.19 0.04 -0.46
N LEU A 137 -1.18 -0.78 -0.84
CA LEU A 137 -2.36 -0.36 -1.61
C LEU A 137 -3.26 0.63 -0.86
N ILE A 138 -3.35 0.52 0.47
CA ILE A 138 -4.12 1.47 1.29
C ILE A 138 -3.38 2.81 1.41
N ARG A 139 -2.04 2.78 1.44
CA ARG A 139 -1.22 3.96 1.73
C ARG A 139 -0.76 4.71 0.48
N PHE A 140 -0.61 4.00 -0.64
CA PHE A 140 -0.10 4.53 -1.90
C PHE A 140 -1.10 4.24 -3.01
N ASP A 141 -1.03 5.03 -4.06
CA ASP A 141 -1.85 4.81 -5.25
C ASP A 141 -1.57 3.43 -5.86
N ALA A 142 -2.62 2.69 -6.21
CA ALA A 142 -2.50 1.38 -6.83
C ALA A 142 -1.75 1.45 -8.18
N ASP A 143 -1.86 2.57 -8.89
CA ASP A 143 -1.14 2.79 -10.14
C ASP A 143 0.36 2.91 -9.94
N LEU A 144 0.81 3.35 -8.75
CA LEU A 144 2.22 3.32 -8.38
C LEU A 144 2.71 1.91 -8.08
N LEU A 145 1.84 0.89 -7.95
CA LEU A 145 2.26 -0.49 -7.68
C LEU A 145 2.15 -1.38 -8.91
N ARG A 146 1.43 -0.95 -9.94
CA ARG A 146 1.38 -1.65 -11.22
C ARG A 146 2.75 -1.56 -11.90
N PRO A 147 3.29 -2.68 -12.42
CA PRO A 147 4.50 -2.64 -13.22
C PRO A 147 4.27 -1.75 -14.44
N SER A 148 5.17 -0.82 -14.69
CA SER A 148 5.19 -0.09 -15.96
C SER A 148 5.61 -1.08 -17.03
N ILE A 149 4.68 -1.54 -17.87
CA ILE A 149 5.03 -2.36 -19.04
C ILE A 149 5.90 -1.45 -19.94
N PRO A 150 7.16 -1.80 -20.22
CA PRO A 150 7.93 -1.09 -21.23
C PRO A 150 7.26 -1.34 -22.57
N ALA A 151 6.71 -0.30 -23.17
CA ALA A 151 6.17 -0.35 -24.52
C ALA A 151 7.32 -0.38 -25.54
N ASP A 152 8.09 -1.48 -25.60
CA ASP A 152 9.08 -1.70 -26.65
C ASP A 152 9.48 -3.18 -26.71
N SER A 153 8.63 -4.01 -27.33
CA SER A 153 9.02 -5.30 -27.92
C SER A 153 8.07 -5.70 -29.05
N ILE A 154 7.81 -4.79 -30.00
CA ILE A 154 7.39 -5.18 -31.35
C ILE A 154 8.48 -4.72 -32.31
N GLN A 155 9.53 -5.52 -32.42
CA GLN A 155 10.37 -5.60 -33.61
C GLN A 155 10.06 -6.95 -34.24
N LYS A 156 9.21 -6.98 -35.27
CA LYS A 156 9.57 -6.85 -36.69
C LYS A 156 10.53 -7.94 -37.15
N SER A 157 9.95 -9.09 -37.49
CA SER A 157 10.50 -10.00 -38.50
C SER A 157 9.48 -10.14 -39.64
N ALA A 158 9.75 -9.42 -40.73
CA ALA A 158 9.50 -9.90 -42.09
C ALA A 158 10.56 -11.02 -42.34
N ASP A 159 10.34 -12.12 -43.04
CA ASP A 159 9.68 -12.34 -44.33
C ASP A 159 9.38 -13.85 -44.55
N PRO A 160 8.63 -14.24 -45.61
CA PRO A 160 8.04 -15.57 -45.81
C PRO A 160 8.93 -16.55 -46.59
N PRO A 161 8.70 -17.89 -46.51
CA PRO A 161 9.35 -18.83 -47.42
C PRO A 161 8.50 -19.07 -48.69
N GLY A 162 9.21 -19.02 -49.82
CA GLY A 162 8.68 -19.16 -51.16
C GLY A 162 8.16 -20.56 -51.54
N LYS A 163 7.43 -20.55 -52.64
CA LYS A 163 6.82 -21.69 -53.34
C LYS A 163 7.88 -22.53 -54.07
N THR A 164 7.72 -23.85 -54.08
CA THR A 164 8.05 -24.71 -55.24
C THR A 164 7.05 -25.87 -55.30
N GLU A 165 6.63 -26.21 -56.51
CA GLU A 165 5.47 -27.03 -56.89
C GLU A 165 5.76 -28.54 -57.04
N SER A 166 4.70 -29.27 -57.46
CA SER A 166 4.57 -30.68 -57.90
C SER A 166 4.04 -31.64 -56.81
N ASP A 167 3.08 -32.54 -57.03
CA ASP A 167 2.27 -32.91 -58.20
C ASP A 167 1.04 -33.73 -57.74
N THR A 168 -0.04 -33.65 -58.53
CA THR A 168 -1.20 -34.57 -58.72
C THR A 168 -1.77 -35.47 -57.59
N GLY A 169 -3.10 -35.42 -57.44
CA GLY A 169 -3.90 -36.55 -56.93
C GLY A 169 -5.32 -36.22 -56.50
N ASP A 170 -6.26 -36.13 -57.45
CA ASP A 170 -7.72 -36.13 -57.25
C ASP A 170 -8.20 -37.35 -56.42
N VAL A 171 -9.07 -37.13 -55.41
CA VAL A 171 -10.32 -37.90 -55.15
C VAL A 171 -11.22 -37.08 -54.20
N LYS A 172 -12.49 -36.88 -54.59
CA LYS A 172 -13.62 -36.31 -53.81
C LYS A 172 -14.58 -37.44 -53.33
N PRO A 173 -15.63 -37.15 -52.54
CA PRO A 173 -15.82 -37.37 -51.11
C PRO A 173 -16.78 -38.56 -50.78
N PRO A 174 -17.20 -38.75 -49.52
CA PRO A 174 -18.60 -38.42 -49.20
C PRO A 174 -18.80 -37.82 -47.78
N VAL A 175 -19.65 -36.79 -47.62
CA VAL A 175 -21.07 -36.83 -47.16
C VAL A 175 -21.32 -37.61 -45.85
N SER A 176 -21.69 -36.89 -44.78
CA SER A 176 -22.98 -37.04 -44.04
C SER A 176 -22.89 -36.79 -42.53
N ALA A 177 -23.82 -35.93 -42.09
CA ALA A 177 -24.68 -36.03 -40.90
C ALA A 177 -24.09 -35.93 -39.48
N SER A 178 -24.47 -34.83 -38.83
CA SER A 178 -25.38 -34.76 -37.67
C SER A 178 -25.30 -35.85 -36.60
N GLY A 179 -25.04 -35.43 -35.36
CA GLY A 179 -25.24 -36.24 -34.17
C GLY A 179 -25.22 -35.41 -32.88
N THR A 180 -26.41 -34.99 -32.44
CA THR A 180 -26.69 -34.42 -31.12
C THR A 180 -26.70 -35.54 -30.07
N SER A 181 -26.05 -35.35 -28.92
CA SER A 181 -26.34 -36.07 -27.64
C SER A 181 -25.64 -35.32 -26.50
N VAL A 182 -26.32 -34.53 -25.66
CA VAL A 182 -27.14 -34.90 -24.48
C VAL A 182 -26.33 -35.55 -23.33
N LEU A 183 -26.23 -34.77 -22.24
CA LEU A 183 -26.21 -35.05 -20.78
C LEU A 183 -25.55 -36.34 -20.26
N GLN A 184 -24.67 -36.18 -19.26
CA GLN A 184 -25.07 -36.55 -17.89
C GLN A 184 -24.24 -35.91 -16.77
N SER A 185 -24.99 -35.36 -15.82
CA SER A 185 -24.60 -34.91 -14.49
C SER A 185 -24.18 -36.07 -13.58
N ILE A 186 -23.29 -35.81 -12.62
CA ILE A 186 -23.23 -36.58 -11.37
C ILE A 186 -23.47 -35.63 -10.21
N MET A 187 -24.62 -35.83 -9.56
CA MET A 187 -24.95 -35.35 -8.23
C MET A 187 -24.25 -36.25 -7.20
N VAL A 188 -23.66 -35.67 -6.17
CA VAL A 188 -23.61 -36.30 -4.84
C VAL A 188 -24.01 -35.26 -3.80
N LYS A 189 -25.22 -35.44 -3.27
CA LYS A 189 -25.66 -34.88 -1.99
C LYS A 189 -25.16 -35.77 -0.87
N SER A 190 -24.80 -35.20 0.26
CA SER A 190 -24.99 -35.83 1.58
C SER A 190 -25.08 -34.71 2.63
N ASP A 191 -26.23 -34.71 3.30
CA ASP A 191 -26.73 -33.68 4.21
C ASP A 191 -26.21 -33.83 5.64
N LEU A 192 -26.01 -32.67 6.28
CA LEU A 192 -26.38 -32.25 7.65
C LEU A 192 -25.96 -33.09 8.87
N SER A 193 -25.29 -32.44 9.83
CA SER A 193 -25.96 -32.04 11.09
C SER A 193 -25.16 -30.98 11.87
N ALA A 194 -25.88 -30.27 12.74
CA ALA A 194 -25.57 -28.96 13.31
C ALA A 194 -25.03 -29.00 14.75
N ASN A 195 -24.72 -27.79 15.25
CA ASN A 195 -24.34 -27.36 16.61
C ASN A 195 -22.82 -27.43 16.83
N GLU A 196 -22.12 -26.38 17.28
CA GLU A 196 -22.40 -25.57 18.46
C GLU A 196 -21.84 -24.13 18.33
N VAL A 197 -22.44 -23.26 19.15
CA VAL A 197 -22.22 -21.84 19.35
C VAL A 197 -20.80 -21.55 19.91
N CYS A 198 -20.08 -20.58 19.35
CA CYS A 198 -18.85 -20.06 19.95
C CYS A 198 -19.16 -19.00 21.03
N PRO A 199 -18.68 -19.14 22.27
CA PRO A 199 -18.79 -18.11 23.29
C PRO A 199 -17.64 -17.09 23.22
N ASP A 200 -17.95 -15.90 23.72
CA ASP A 200 -17.06 -14.78 24.02
C ASP A 200 -15.69 -15.16 24.59
N SER A 201 -14.62 -14.52 24.10
CA SER A 201 -13.33 -14.45 24.80
C SER A 201 -12.96 -13.00 25.11
N ALA A 202 -13.74 -12.38 26.00
CA ALA A 202 -13.34 -11.22 26.78
C ALA A 202 -12.67 -11.71 28.08
N ALA A 203 -11.35 -11.94 28.06
CA ALA A 203 -10.50 -11.91 29.26
C ALA A 203 -9.04 -12.18 28.84
N ILE A 204 -8.16 -11.23 29.14
CA ILE A 204 -6.88 -11.39 29.85
C ILE A 204 -6.18 -10.02 29.74
N CYS A 205 -6.44 -9.17 30.73
CA CYS A 205 -5.61 -8.02 31.06
C CYS A 205 -5.54 -7.93 32.59
N ALA A 206 -4.44 -8.41 33.15
CA ALA A 206 -3.77 -7.97 34.39
C ALA A 206 -2.66 -9.01 34.64
N SER A 207 -1.38 -8.68 34.69
CA SER A 207 -0.83 -7.88 35.78
C SER A 207 0.60 -7.50 35.45
N ILE A 208 0.95 -6.21 35.45
CA ILE A 208 2.22 -5.71 36.02
C ILE A 208 1.91 -4.34 36.63
N LYS A 209 2.04 -4.26 37.96
CA LYS A 209 2.07 -3.02 38.74
C LYS A 209 3.47 -2.39 38.62
N THR A 210 3.47 -1.06 38.49
CA THR A 210 4.37 -0.02 39.06
C THR A 210 5.80 -0.44 39.44
N GLU A 211 6.86 0.30 39.08
CA GLU A 211 7.30 1.53 39.76
C GLU A 211 8.44 2.26 38.98
N ASN A 212 8.67 3.53 39.35
CA ASN A 212 9.87 4.38 39.17
C ASN A 212 9.87 5.52 38.11
N ASP A 213 9.34 6.66 38.56
CA ASP A 213 10.06 7.89 38.96
C ASP A 213 11.14 8.61 38.09
N THR A 214 10.83 9.90 37.86
CA THR A 214 11.65 11.14 37.85
C THR A 214 12.94 11.32 37.02
N SER A 215 12.94 12.29 36.08
CA SER A 215 13.43 13.68 36.28
C SER A 215 13.86 14.42 34.99
N ASP A 216 13.57 15.72 34.97
CA ASP A 216 13.90 16.79 34.01
C ASP A 216 15.39 17.07 33.79
N VAL A 217 15.79 17.54 32.59
CA VAL A 217 16.61 18.76 32.35
C VAL A 217 16.50 19.25 30.88
N LYS A 218 16.10 20.52 30.69
CA LYS A 218 16.43 21.49 29.61
C LYS A 218 16.96 22.76 30.34
N PRO A 219 17.51 23.86 29.75
CA PRO A 219 17.61 24.27 28.34
C PRO A 219 18.83 25.12 27.91
N SER A 220 18.73 25.72 26.70
CA SER A 220 19.38 26.97 26.20
C SER A 220 20.49 26.75 25.15
N ALA A 221 20.75 27.58 24.13
CA ALA A 221 20.12 28.76 23.53
C ALA A 221 20.78 29.01 22.14
N LEU A 222 20.12 29.80 21.28
CA LEU A 222 20.61 30.40 20.02
C LEU A 222 21.69 31.48 20.28
N PRO A 223 22.40 31.99 19.25
CA PRO A 223 21.92 33.21 18.58
C PRO A 223 22.11 33.29 17.06
N SER A 224 21.40 34.26 16.50
CA SER A 224 21.14 34.66 15.11
C SER A 224 22.31 35.33 14.36
N ARG A 225 22.26 35.37 13.01
CA ARG A 225 22.76 36.50 12.20
C ARG A 225 22.07 36.61 10.83
N THR A 226 22.01 37.85 10.34
CA THR A 226 21.08 38.50 9.40
C THR A 226 21.61 38.74 7.97
N SER A 227 20.67 39.10 7.07
CA SER A 227 20.81 40.01 5.90
C SER A 227 21.42 39.40 4.60
N ASN A 228 21.03 39.64 3.34
CA ASN A 228 20.20 40.65 2.65
C ASN A 228 19.73 40.13 1.25
N ILE A 229 18.69 40.77 0.68
CA ILE A 229 18.21 40.73 -0.72
C ILE A 229 18.69 42.04 -1.42
N PRO A 230 18.98 42.06 -2.75
CA PRO A 230 18.07 42.59 -3.81
C PRO A 230 18.23 41.84 -5.16
N ASP A 231 17.54 42.08 -6.28
CA ASP A 231 16.18 42.47 -6.73
C ASP A 231 16.26 42.41 -8.30
N ALA A 232 15.12 42.46 -9.00
CA ALA A 232 14.93 42.68 -10.47
C ALA A 232 15.36 41.54 -11.44
N THR A 233 14.69 41.17 -12.55
CA THR A 233 13.62 41.71 -13.42
C THR A 233 13.17 40.52 -14.30
N GLY A 234 11.88 40.25 -14.58
CA GLY A 234 11.09 40.86 -15.67
C GLY A 234 11.21 40.07 -17.00
N VAL A 235 10.10 39.51 -17.52
CA VAL A 235 9.63 39.52 -18.93
C VAL A 235 8.46 38.52 -19.13
N LYS A 236 7.39 39.03 -19.75
CA LYS A 236 6.14 38.38 -20.18
C LYS A 236 6.35 37.66 -21.53
N SER A 237 5.47 36.71 -21.88
CA SER A 237 4.83 36.61 -23.21
C SER A 237 3.68 35.59 -23.19
N ASP A 238 2.52 36.03 -23.65
CA ASP A 238 1.31 35.25 -23.96
C ASP A 238 1.39 34.74 -25.42
N ASP A 239 0.70 33.64 -25.76
CA ASP A 239 -0.21 33.59 -26.93
C ASP A 239 -1.03 32.28 -27.02
N SER A 240 -2.29 32.46 -27.48
CA SER A 240 -3.43 31.53 -27.65
C SER A 240 -3.22 30.46 -28.75
N ALA A 241 -3.73 29.22 -28.63
CA ALA A 241 -5.07 28.68 -29.00
C ALA A 241 -5.35 28.70 -30.54
N GLU A 242 -5.87 27.70 -31.27
CA GLU A 242 -6.61 26.44 -31.04
C GLU A 242 -6.36 25.48 -32.25
N ASP A 243 -6.71 24.18 -32.17
CA ASP A 243 -7.90 23.61 -32.87
C ASP A 243 -8.00 22.06 -32.89
N VAL A 244 -9.22 21.57 -32.58
CA VAL A 244 -9.98 20.38 -33.04
C VAL A 244 -9.57 18.91 -32.72
N SER A 245 -10.24 18.41 -31.67
CA SER A 245 -11.08 17.20 -31.46
C SER A 245 -10.88 15.87 -32.21
N VAL A 246 -10.93 14.74 -31.47
CA VAL A 246 -11.95 13.64 -31.54
C VAL A 246 -11.94 12.81 -30.22
N ASP A 247 -13.14 12.52 -29.70
CA ASP A 247 -13.52 11.75 -28.47
C ASP A 247 -13.18 10.24 -28.50
N PRO A 248 -12.99 9.58 -27.34
CA PRO A 248 -14.07 8.73 -26.83
C PRO A 248 -14.21 8.67 -25.29
N ASP A 249 -15.36 9.13 -24.80
CA ASP A 249 -16.17 8.64 -23.66
C ASP A 249 -15.43 7.78 -22.60
N VAL A 250 -14.77 8.49 -21.67
CA VAL A 250 -14.26 7.97 -20.39
C VAL A 250 -15.08 8.66 -19.30
N GLU A 251 -15.81 7.91 -18.47
CA GLU A 251 -16.51 8.47 -17.31
C GLU A 251 -15.51 9.15 -16.37
N ASP A 252 -15.50 10.47 -16.47
CA ASP A 252 -14.67 11.41 -15.74
C ASP A 252 -14.97 11.32 -14.25
N GLN A 253 -13.99 10.85 -13.46
CA GLN A 253 -14.01 11.02 -12.01
C GLN A 253 -13.94 12.51 -11.74
N ARG A 254 -15.12 13.14 -11.60
CA ARG A 254 -15.26 14.58 -11.38
C ARG A 254 -14.29 15.00 -10.28
N ALA A 255 -13.26 15.74 -10.69
CA ALA A 255 -12.26 16.28 -9.80
C ALA A 255 -12.98 17.02 -8.65
N THR A 256 -12.50 16.81 -7.42
CA THR A 256 -13.04 17.57 -6.27
C THR A 256 -12.86 19.05 -6.55
N ASP A 257 -13.96 19.81 -6.53
CA ASP A 257 -13.93 21.25 -6.75
C ASP A 257 -12.91 21.90 -5.80
N PRO A 258 -11.84 22.53 -6.33
CA PRO A 258 -10.79 23.11 -5.51
C PRO A 258 -11.29 24.23 -4.59
N ALA A 259 -12.46 24.82 -4.86
CA ALA A 259 -13.08 25.78 -3.95
C ALA A 259 -13.55 25.11 -2.64
N LEU A 260 -13.96 23.83 -2.69
CA LEU A 260 -14.37 23.08 -1.50
C LEU A 260 -13.20 22.84 -0.53
N LEU A 261 -11.97 22.75 -1.03
CA LEU A 261 -10.76 22.59 -0.20
C LEU A 261 -10.47 23.82 0.68
N LYS A 262 -11.04 24.99 0.32
CA LYS A 262 -10.92 26.25 1.09
C LYS A 262 -12.15 26.52 1.96
N LYS A 263 -13.20 25.70 1.86
CA LYS A 263 -14.46 25.90 2.59
C LYS A 263 -14.38 25.28 3.98
N VAL A 264 -14.83 26.03 4.99
CA VAL A 264 -15.01 25.51 6.34
C VAL A 264 -16.33 24.75 6.42
N PHE A 265 -16.29 23.52 6.91
CA PHE A 265 -17.46 22.68 7.11
C PHE A 265 -17.71 22.47 8.60
N SER A 266 -18.93 22.76 9.05
CA SER A 266 -19.37 22.41 10.40
C SER A 266 -19.73 20.92 10.46
N VAL A 267 -19.13 20.20 11.40
CA VAL A 267 -19.37 18.77 11.63
C VAL A 267 -19.75 18.56 13.09
N SER A 268 -20.74 17.71 13.36
CA SER A 268 -21.09 17.35 14.74
C SER A 268 -19.94 16.61 15.42
N GLY A 269 -19.74 16.82 16.73
CA GLY A 269 -18.63 16.20 17.47
C GLY A 269 -18.59 14.67 17.37
N GLU A 270 -19.75 14.02 17.34
CA GLU A 270 -19.87 12.56 17.13
C GLU A 270 -19.37 12.14 15.73
N ARG A 271 -19.78 12.85 14.67
CA ARG A 271 -19.29 12.59 13.31
C ARG A 271 -17.79 12.85 13.22
N LEU A 272 -17.29 13.91 13.84
CA LEU A 272 -15.87 14.21 13.87
C LEU A 272 -15.09 13.04 14.50
N LEU A 273 -15.53 12.52 15.66
CA LEU A 273 -14.90 11.37 16.31
C LEU A 273 -14.93 10.10 15.44
N SER A 274 -15.99 9.88 14.65
CA SER A 274 -16.09 8.74 13.73
C SER A 274 -15.00 8.73 12.65
N LEU A 275 -14.47 9.91 12.28
CA LEU A 275 -13.35 10.03 11.33
C LEU A 275 -12.03 9.52 11.93
N PHE A 276 -11.87 9.57 13.25
CA PHE A 276 -10.69 9.07 13.96
C PHE A 276 -10.75 7.57 14.28
N ARG A 277 -11.47 6.78 13.46
CA ARG A 277 -11.42 5.31 13.51
C ARG A 277 -10.03 4.77 13.15
N PHE A 278 -9.30 5.51 12.32
CA PHE A 278 -7.92 5.20 11.94
C PHE A 278 -7.02 6.36 12.34
N CYS A 279 -5.78 6.04 12.71
CA CYS A 279 -4.80 7.06 13.04
C CYS A 279 -4.47 7.89 11.80
N PRO A 280 -4.59 9.22 11.84
CA PRO A 280 -4.31 10.07 10.68
C PRO A 280 -2.84 10.02 10.22
N GLU A 281 -1.93 9.64 11.12
CA GLU A 281 -0.49 9.57 10.82
C GLU A 281 -0.08 8.23 10.18
N CYS A 282 -0.57 7.11 10.71
CA CYS A 282 -0.10 5.77 10.33
C CYS A 282 -1.17 4.83 9.76
N GLY A 283 -2.44 5.24 9.75
CA GLY A 283 -3.57 4.43 9.26
C GLY A 283 -3.98 3.27 10.16
N THR A 284 -3.29 3.02 11.28
CA THR A 284 -3.66 1.93 12.20
C THR A 284 -5.02 2.20 12.84
N GLU A 285 -5.87 1.18 12.90
CA GLU A 285 -7.18 1.27 13.57
C GLU A 285 -7.00 1.68 15.04
N ILE A 286 -7.68 2.75 15.42
CA ILE A 286 -7.76 3.24 16.78
C ILE A 286 -8.89 2.47 17.47
N SER A 287 -8.60 1.83 18.60
CA SER A 287 -9.55 0.97 19.30
C SER A 287 -10.89 1.70 19.57
N ARG A 288 -12.01 0.99 19.43
CA ARG A 288 -13.35 1.60 19.61
C ARG A 288 -13.65 1.98 21.05
N LYS A 289 -12.91 1.45 22.03
CA LYS A 289 -13.10 1.75 23.46
C LYS A 289 -12.14 2.87 23.91
N ARG A 290 -12.64 4.11 23.96
CA ARG A 290 -12.04 5.30 24.62
C ARG A 290 -10.71 5.84 24.06
N SER A 291 -10.34 5.53 22.82
CA SER A 291 -9.04 5.99 22.27
C SER A 291 -9.10 7.26 21.42
N ALA A 292 -10.27 7.88 21.25
CA ALA A 292 -10.41 9.26 20.78
C ALA A 292 -11.40 10.02 21.69
N VAL A 293 -11.01 11.21 22.14
CA VAL A 293 -11.78 12.06 23.06
C VAL A 293 -11.79 13.46 22.49
N LEU A 294 -12.98 14.05 22.37
CA LEU A 294 -13.15 15.44 21.96
C LEU A 294 -13.06 16.34 23.20
N SER A 295 -12.30 17.41 23.08
CA SER A 295 -12.18 18.51 24.03
C SER A 295 -12.22 19.84 23.28
N GLU A 296 -12.24 20.94 24.00
CA GLU A 296 -12.21 22.29 23.43
C GLU A 296 -10.97 23.04 23.92
N SER A 297 -10.32 23.78 23.04
CA SER A 297 -9.25 24.71 23.37
C SER A 297 -9.59 26.07 22.76
N GLY A 298 -10.24 26.91 23.56
CA GLY A 298 -10.84 28.15 23.07
C GLY A 298 -12.04 27.85 22.14
N PRO A 299 -12.18 28.52 20.98
CA PRO A 299 -13.26 28.26 20.03
C PRO A 299 -13.05 27.01 19.16
N SER A 300 -11.90 26.35 19.27
CA SER A 300 -11.49 25.26 18.38
C SER A 300 -11.68 23.88 19.02
N PRO A 301 -12.27 22.91 18.30
CA PRO A 301 -12.36 21.54 18.76
C PRO A 301 -10.98 20.87 18.71
N VAL A 302 -10.66 20.09 19.75
CA VAL A 302 -9.43 19.31 19.85
C VAL A 302 -9.79 17.84 20.01
N VAL A 303 -9.27 16.99 19.13
CA VAL A 303 -9.45 15.54 19.24
C VAL A 303 -8.18 14.92 19.79
N HIS A 304 -8.21 14.46 21.03
CA HIS A 304 -7.14 13.67 21.62
C HIS A 304 -7.32 12.21 21.25
N PHE A 305 -6.29 11.58 20.71
CA PHE A 305 -6.35 10.15 20.41
C PHE A 305 -5.07 9.42 20.78
N VAL A 306 -5.19 8.12 21.05
CA VAL A 306 -4.06 7.25 21.37
C VAL A 306 -3.92 6.21 20.28
N CYS A 307 -2.82 6.30 19.53
CA CYS A 307 -2.48 5.29 18.56
C CYS A 307 -1.46 4.31 19.16
N LYS A 308 -1.83 3.02 19.22
CA LYS A 308 -0.91 1.94 19.61
C LYS A 308 0.34 1.91 18.72
N ASN A 309 0.18 2.31 17.45
CA ASN A 309 1.25 2.31 16.47
C ASN A 309 2.10 3.59 16.49
N CYS A 310 1.57 4.79 16.74
CA CYS A 310 2.39 6.02 16.80
C CYS A 310 3.03 6.31 18.16
N GLN A 311 2.82 5.47 19.18
CA GLN A 311 3.33 5.63 20.56
C GLN A 311 3.04 7.01 21.15
N GLY A 312 1.85 7.15 21.75
CA GLY A 312 1.55 8.28 22.63
C GLY A 312 0.17 8.87 22.42
N LYS A 313 -0.14 9.84 23.27
CA LYS A 313 -1.32 10.69 23.15
C LYS A 313 -1.03 11.76 22.10
N GLN A 314 -1.81 11.74 21.03
CA GLN A 314 -1.77 12.71 19.94
C GLN A 314 -2.96 13.65 20.08
N SER A 315 -2.85 14.85 19.51
CA SER A 315 -3.94 15.83 19.48
C SER A 315 -4.07 16.39 18.07
N TRP A 316 -5.28 16.32 17.53
CA TRP A 316 -5.64 17.01 16.31
C TRP A 316 -6.40 18.29 16.68
N TYR A 317 -6.08 19.39 15.99
CA TYR A 317 -6.66 20.71 16.23
C TYR A 317 -7.51 21.11 15.03
N GLY A 318 -8.79 21.40 15.25
CA GLY A 318 -9.64 22.02 14.24
C GLY A 318 -9.26 23.48 14.05
N MET A 319 -8.94 23.86 12.82
CA MET A 319 -8.79 25.26 12.41
C MET A 319 -10.12 25.84 11.99
#